data_AF-A0A7W9CJW3-F1
#
_entry.id   AF-A0A7W9CJW3-F1
#
_cell.length_a   1.000
_cell.length_b   1.000
_cell.length_c   1.000
_cell.angle_alpha   90.00
_cell.angle_beta   90.00
_cell.angle_gamma   90.00
#
_symmetry.space_group_name_H-M   'P 1'
#
loop_
_entity.id
_entity.type
_entity.pdbx_description
1 polymer ?
#
loop_
_entity_poly.entity_id
_entity_poly.type
_entity_poly.pdbx_seq_one_letter_code
_entity_poly.pdbx_strand_id
1 'polypeptide(L)'
;MNRRVARLKGFRFVRLTPTWRSANSSAAVSERWAVALHGQPSQTAANLRRGAAIQYADVTDLMLMLDLRLGGGVMDRVNEGRALFRPRPD
;
A
#
# COMPACT_ATOMS: atom_id res chain seq x y z
N MET A 1 2.50 3.99 5.54
CA MET A 1 3.00 4.84 4.45
C MET A 1 4.14 5.74 4.90
N ASN A 2 5.38 5.41 4.53
CA ASN A 2 6.51 6.32 4.72
C ASN A 2 6.45 7.57 3.81
N ARG A 3 7.20 8.61 4.20
CA ARG A 3 7.33 9.89 3.47
C ARG A 3 7.70 9.73 1.99
N ARG A 4 8.51 8.72 1.65
CA ARG A 4 9.00 8.52 0.28
C ARG A 4 7.89 8.06 -0.65
N VAL A 5 7.08 7.10 -0.20
CA VAL A 5 5.90 6.61 -0.94
C VAL A 5 4.86 7.72 -1.07
N ALA A 6 4.62 8.50 0.00
CA ALA A 6 3.67 9.62 -0.03
C ALA A 6 4.02 10.64 -1.14
N ARG A 7 5.31 11.00 -1.26
CA ARG A 7 5.81 11.89 -2.31
C ARG A 7 5.66 11.30 -3.71
N LEU A 8 5.96 10.01 -3.89
CA LEU A 8 5.82 9.33 -5.19
C LEU A 8 4.35 9.23 -5.64
N LYS A 9 3.42 9.10 -4.71
CA LYS A 9 1.97 9.13 -4.97
C LYS A 9 1.40 10.55 -5.13
N GLY A 10 2.21 11.60 -4.94
CA GLY A 10 1.78 12.99 -5.09
C GLY A 10 0.97 13.56 -3.93
N PHE A 11 0.96 12.89 -2.77
CA PHE A 11 0.28 13.43 -1.59
C PHE A 11 1.01 14.67 -1.05
N ARG A 12 0.23 15.70 -0.69
CA ARG A 12 0.74 16.92 -0.03
C ARG A 12 0.85 16.79 1.49
N PHE A 13 0.45 15.65 2.04
CA PHE A 13 0.43 15.38 3.47
C PHE A 13 1.05 14.01 3.76
N VAL A 14 1.49 13.84 5.00
CA VAL A 14 1.90 12.54 5.54
C VAL A 14 0.88 12.16 6.61
N ARG A 15 0.31 10.96 6.53
CA ARG A 15 -0.53 10.42 7.62
C ARG A 15 0.36 9.84 8.71
N LEU A 16 0.13 10.28 9.94
CA LEU A 16 0.68 9.65 11.14
C LEU A 16 -0.39 8.70 11.69
N THR A 17 -0.02 7.46 11.96
CA THR A 17 -0.93 6.47 12.55
C THR A 17 -0.20 5.75 13.66
N PRO A 18 -0.73 5.77 14.91
CA PRO A 18 -0.14 5.00 15.99
C PRO A 18 -0.28 3.52 15.66
N THR A 19 0.84 2.79 15.64
CA THR A 19 0.90 1.36 15.34
C THR A 19 1.94 0.73 16.25
N TRP A 20 1.78 -0.55 16.58
CA TRP A 20 2.82 -1.28 17.31
C TRP A 20 4.09 -1.38 16.47
N ARG A 21 5.24 -1.34 17.15
CA ARG A 21 6.56 -1.56 16.53
C ARG A 21 6.57 -2.80 15.63
N SER A 22 5.91 -3.87 16.06
CA SER A 22 5.86 -5.13 15.31
C SER A 22 5.11 -5.03 13.98
N ALA A 23 4.00 -4.29 13.92
CA ALA A 23 3.27 -4.03 12.68
C ALA A 23 4.11 -3.11 11.76
N ASN A 24 4.67 -2.04 12.31
CA ASN A 24 5.52 -1.10 11.56
C ASN A 24 6.75 -1.78 10.94
N SER A 25 7.47 -2.61 11.70
CA SER A 25 8.64 -3.34 11.18
C SER A 25 8.26 -4.33 10.08
N SER A 26 7.07 -4.91 10.14
CA SER A 26 6.59 -5.88 9.15
C SER A 26 6.24 -5.26 7.79
N ALA A 27 6.00 -3.94 7.74
CA ALA A 27 5.65 -3.21 6.52
C ALA A 27 6.85 -2.87 5.62
N ALA A 28 8.08 -3.00 6.13
CA ALA A 28 9.30 -2.51 5.44
C ALA A 28 9.50 -3.10 4.03
N VAL A 29 9.12 -4.36 3.82
CA VAL A 29 9.22 -5.03 2.52
C VAL A 29 8.23 -4.43 1.53
N SER A 30 6.97 -4.28 1.94
CA SER A 30 5.92 -3.69 1.12
C SER A 30 6.21 -2.23 0.78
N GLU A 31 6.82 -1.48 1.70
CA GLU A 31 7.24 -0.11 1.42
C GLU A 31 8.35 -0.02 0.38
N ARG A 32 9.35 -0.91 0.43
CA ARG A 32 10.40 -0.97 -0.60
C ARG A 32 9.81 -1.31 -1.97
N TRP A 33 8.88 -2.26 -2.01
CA TRP A 33 8.17 -2.62 -3.22
C TRP A 33 7.35 -1.46 -3.77
N ALA A 34 6.62 -0.73 -2.92
CA ALA A 34 5.85 0.45 -3.31
C ALA A 34 6.75 1.54 -3.91
N VAL A 35 7.92 1.80 -3.32
CA VAL A 35 8.90 2.75 -3.87
C VAL A 35 9.39 2.31 -5.25
N ALA A 36 9.68 1.02 -5.45
CA ALA A 36 10.12 0.49 -6.74
C ALA A 36 9.03 0.62 -7.81
N LEU A 37 7.77 0.31 -7.45
CA LEU A 37 6.63 0.39 -8.37
C LEU A 37 6.32 1.83 -8.78
N HIS A 38 6.23 2.75 -7.82
CA HIS A 38 5.88 4.15 -8.08
C HIS A 38 7.06 5.00 -8.55
N GLY A 39 8.28 4.48 -8.47
CA GLY A 39 9.47 5.12 -9.04
C GLY A 39 9.51 5.07 -10.57
N GLN A 40 8.68 4.25 -11.22
CA GLN A 40 8.60 4.16 -12.68
C GLN A 40 7.53 5.13 -13.23
N PRO A 41 7.91 6.15 -14.04
CA PRO A 41 6.97 7.17 -14.54
C PRO A 41 5.84 6.60 -15.40
N SER A 42 6.14 5.53 -16.16
CA SER A 42 5.17 4.81 -16.99
C SER A 42 4.01 4.23 -16.17
N GLN A 43 4.29 3.76 -14.96
CA GLN A 43 3.32 3.07 -14.14
C GLN A 43 2.36 4.03 -13.43
N THR A 44 2.86 5.18 -12.98
CA THR A 44 2.01 6.25 -12.45
C THR A 44 1.01 6.74 -13.50
N ALA A 45 1.45 6.95 -14.75
CA ALA A 45 0.58 7.37 -15.85
C ALA A 45 -0.42 6.28 -16.29
N ALA A 46 -0.05 5.00 -16.21
CA ALA A 46 -0.95 3.88 -16.48
C ALA A 46 -2.03 3.73 -15.39
N ASN A 47 -1.67 3.94 -14.12
CA ASN A 47 -2.59 3.85 -13.00
C ASN A 47 -3.62 4.99 -13.00
N LEU A 48 -3.21 6.21 -13.34
CA LEU A 48 -4.10 7.35 -13.55
C LEU A 48 -5.12 7.07 -14.67
N ARG A 49 -4.68 6.45 -15.77
CA ARG A 49 -5.54 6.10 -16.91
C ARG A 49 -6.56 5.00 -16.62
N ARG A 50 -6.25 4.06 -15.72
CA ARG A 50 -7.12 2.91 -15.40
C ARG A 50 -8.30 3.26 -14.50
N GLY A 51 -8.40 4.50 -14.03
CA GLY A 51 -9.33 4.85 -12.94
C GLY A 51 -8.81 4.29 -11.61
N ALA A 52 -9.05 5.01 -10.52
CA ALA A 52 -8.44 4.75 -9.21
C ALA A 52 -8.78 3.35 -8.66
N ALA A 53 -7.96 2.36 -8.97
CA ALA A 53 -8.01 1.05 -8.33
C ALA A 53 -7.12 1.06 -7.09
N ILE A 54 -7.66 0.61 -5.96
CA ILE A 54 -6.91 0.43 -4.71
C ILE A 54 -5.78 -0.57 -4.99
N GLN A 55 -4.53 -0.11 -4.88
CA GLN A 55 -3.36 -0.91 -5.21
C GLN A 55 -2.88 -1.72 -4.00
N TYR A 56 -2.05 -2.73 -4.24
CA TYR A 56 -1.46 -3.54 -3.17
C TYR A 56 -0.79 -2.70 -2.08
N ALA A 57 -0.10 -1.63 -2.46
CA ALA A 57 0.52 -0.70 -1.52
C ALA A 57 -0.53 0.09 -0.70
N ASP A 58 -1.66 0.45 -1.30
CA ASP A 58 -2.76 1.14 -0.61
C ASP A 58 -3.46 0.21 0.39
N VAL A 59 -3.68 -1.06 0.02
CA VAL A 59 -4.21 -2.09 0.94
C VAL A 59 -3.27 -2.30 2.12
N THR A 60 -1.97 -2.39 1.84
CA THR A 60 -0.95 -2.53 2.89
C THR A 60 -0.97 -1.34 3.84
N ASP A 61 -1.05 -0.11 3.29
CA ASP A 61 -1.12 1.10 4.10
C ASP A 61 -2.39 1.12 4.97
N LEU A 62 -3.54 0.72 4.44
CA LEU A 62 -4.80 0.61 5.21
C LEU A 62 -4.71 -0.44 6.32
N MET A 63 -4.14 -1.61 6.03
CA MET A 63 -3.97 -2.67 7.03
C MET A 63 -2.98 -2.27 8.14
N LEU A 64 -1.90 -1.55 7.78
CA LEU A 64 -1.00 -0.97 8.77
C LEU A 64 -1.73 0.06 9.64
N MET A 65 -2.63 0.88 9.07
CA MET A 65 -3.45 1.81 9.85
C MET A 65 -4.39 1.12 10.85
N LEU A 66 -4.74 -0.14 10.58
CA LEU A 66 -5.50 -1.01 11.49
C LEU A 66 -4.61 -1.82 12.43
N ASP A 67 -3.30 -1.51 12.48
CA ASP A 67 -2.32 -2.14 13.36
C ASP A 67 -2.12 -3.64 13.09
N LEU A 68 -2.38 -4.06 11.85
CA LEU A 68 -2.19 -5.43 11.40
C LEU A 68 -0.74 -5.64 10.95
N ARG A 69 -0.19 -6.82 11.26
CA ARG A 69 1.12 -7.26 10.75
C ARG A 69 1.03 -7.66 9.29
N LEU A 70 2.10 -7.40 8.53
CA LEU A 70 2.15 -7.47 7.07
C LEU A 70 3.30 -8.34 6.52
N GLY A 71 4.20 -8.86 7.38
CA GLY A 71 5.41 -9.58 6.99
C GLY A 71 5.51 -11.00 7.54
N GLY A 72 6.33 -11.85 6.90
CA GLY A 72 6.66 -13.22 7.37
C GLY A 72 5.68 -14.32 6.97
N GLY A 73 5.33 -14.43 5.68
CA GLY A 73 4.27 -15.33 5.17
C GLY A 73 2.90 -14.67 5.05
N VAL A 74 2.81 -13.39 5.41
CA VAL A 74 1.56 -12.62 5.56
C VAL A 74 1.18 -11.85 4.27
N MET A 75 1.90 -12.07 3.15
CA MET A 75 1.45 -11.59 1.83
C MET A 75 0.05 -12.11 1.49
N ASP A 76 -0.30 -13.29 1.99
CA ASP A 76 -1.64 -13.86 1.84
C ASP A 76 -2.72 -12.97 2.45
N ARG A 77 -2.47 -12.32 3.59
CA ARG A 77 -3.42 -11.39 4.20
C ARG A 77 -3.59 -10.11 3.39
N VAL A 78 -2.52 -9.63 2.74
CA VAL A 78 -2.63 -8.49 1.83
C VAL A 78 -3.36 -8.88 0.55
N ASN A 79 -3.16 -10.12 0.07
CA ASN A 79 -3.89 -10.67 -1.06
C ASN A 79 -5.37 -10.91 -0.74
N GLU A 80 -5.70 -11.40 0.46
CA GLU A 80 -7.06 -11.49 1.01
C GLU A 80 -7.70 -10.10 1.06
N GLY A 81 -7.01 -9.12 1.66
CA GLY A 81 -7.48 -7.73 1.71
C GLY A 81 -7.73 -7.16 0.32
N ARG A 82 -6.82 -7.43 -0.64
CA ARG A 82 -6.97 -7.02 -2.04
C ARG A 82 -8.16 -7.69 -2.72
N ALA A 83 -8.49 -8.93 -2.37
CA ALA A 83 -9.65 -9.63 -2.91
C ALA A 83 -10.97 -8.95 -2.53
N LEU A 84 -11.04 -8.32 -1.34
CA LEU A 84 -12.21 -7.56 -0.88
C LEU A 84 -12.49 -6.30 -1.71
N PHE A 85 -11.45 -5.75 -2.36
CA PHE A 85 -11.57 -4.57 -3.22
C PHE A 85 -11.81 -4.91 -4.69
N ARG A 86 -12.02 -6.19 -5.03
CA ARG A 86 -12.43 -6.55 -6.38
C ARG A 86 -13.83 -6.01 -6.64
N PRO A 87 -14.09 -5.39 -7.82
CA PRO A 87 -15.45 -5.04 -8.22
C PRO A 87 -16.32 -6.29 -8.12
N ARG A 88 -17.49 -6.17 -7.48
CA ARG A 88 -18.48 -7.24 -7.56
C ARG A 88 -18.97 -7.31 -9.00
N PRO A 89 -19.10 -8.51 -9.59
CA PRO A 89 -19.82 -8.64 -10.85
C PRO A 89 -21.26 -8.19 -10.60
N ASP A 90 -21.75 -7.30 -11.46
CA ASP A 90 -23.15 -6.87 -11.49
C ASP A 90 -24.08 -8.04 -11.84
#